data_AF-A0A534HYW4-F1
#
_entry.id   AF-A0A534HYW4-F1
#
_cell.length_a   1.000
_cell.length_b   1.000
_cell.length_c   1.000
_cell.angle_alpha   90.00
_cell.angle_beta   90.00
_cell.angle_gamma   90.00
#
_symmetry.space_group_name_H-M   'P 1'
#
loop_
_entity.id
_entity.type
_entity.pdbx_description
1 polymer ?
#
loop_
_entity_poly.entity_id
_entity_poly.type
_entity_poly.pdbx_seq_one_letter_code
_entity_poly.pdbx_strand_id
1 'polypeptide(L)' 'MPWGLQNRLARIIRPTDGRTVMLAADHGYFLGPTAKLEIPRKTLEPLLPYADAVMVTRGVVRTSLDPEGHVP' A
#
# COMPACT_ATOMS: atom_id res chain seq x y z
N MET A 1 11.41 19.24 9.27
CA MET A 1 10.71 18.06 9.83
C MET A 1 11.69 17.26 10.68
N PRO A 2 11.29 16.64 11.79
CA PRO A 2 12.15 15.70 12.52
C PRO A 2 12.61 14.56 11.59
N TRP A 3 13.82 14.06 11.80
CA TRP A 3 14.43 13.03 10.94
C TRP A 3 13.51 11.82 10.71
N GLY A 4 12.85 11.34 11.76
CA GLY A 4 11.97 10.16 11.66
C GLY A 4 10.69 10.39 10.82
N LEU A 5 10.16 11.61 10.77
CA LEU A 5 9.02 11.94 9.90
C LEU A 5 9.48 12.04 8.44
N GLN A 6 10.61 12.72 8.22
CA GLN A 6 11.20 12.86 6.89
C GLN A 6 11.56 11.49 6.29
N ASN A 7 12.16 10.58 7.10
CA ASN A 7 12.51 9.23 6.66
C ASN A 7 11.29 8.39 6.25
N ARG A 8 10.16 8.50 6.97
CA ARG A 8 8.92 7.80 6.59
C ARG A 8 8.31 8.36 5.31
N LEU A 9 8.27 9.68 5.17
CA LEU A 9 7.73 10.33 3.98
C LEU A 9 8.56 10.02 2.73
N ALA A 10 9.90 9.97 2.84
CA ALA A 10 10.79 9.64 1.73
C ALA A 10 10.62 8.22 1.18
N ARG A 11 9.97 7.31 1.94
CA ARG A 11 9.59 5.98 1.44
C ARG A 11 8.31 6.01 0.62
N ILE A 12 7.39 6.93 0.90
CA ILE A 12 6.10 7.06 0.22
C ILE A 12 6.22 7.97 -1.00
N ILE A 13 6.86 9.12 -0.83
CA ILE A 13 7.07 10.15 -1.85
C ILE A 13 8.55 10.08 -2.25
N ARG A 14 8.80 9.66 -3.51
CA ARG A 14 10.17 9.44 -3.98
C ARG A 14 10.95 10.75 -3.99
N PRO A 15 12.13 10.82 -3.35
CA PRO A 15 12.93 12.06 -3.32
C PRO A 15 13.46 12.49 -4.69
N THR A 16 13.54 11.57 -5.66
CA THR A 16 14.07 11.81 -7.00
C THR A 16 13.18 12.73 -7.84
N ASP A 17 11.86 12.62 -7.70
CA ASP A 17 10.88 13.35 -8.51
C ASP A 17 9.77 14.03 -7.70
N GLY A 18 9.77 13.85 -6.37
CA GLY A 18 8.78 14.42 -5.46
C GLY A 18 7.37 13.85 -5.63
N ARG A 19 7.22 12.67 -6.25
CA ARG A 19 5.92 12.06 -6.58
C ARG A 19 5.75 10.67 -5.99
N THR A 20 4.52 10.16 -6.04
CA THR A 20 4.15 8.81 -5.60
C THR A 20 3.02 8.27 -6.47
N VAL A 21 3.10 6.99 -6.81
CA VAL A 21 1.98 6.18 -7.30
C VAL A 21 1.51 5.29 -6.15
N MET A 22 0.44 5.70 -5.48
CA MET A 22 -0.12 4.99 -4.34
C MET A 22 -1.28 4.08 -4.76
N LEU A 23 -1.18 2.79 -4.43
CA LEU A 23 -2.24 1.82 -4.65
C LEU A 23 -3.18 1.75 -3.44
N ALA A 24 -4.39 2.29 -3.59
CA ALA A 24 -5.41 2.30 -2.54
C ALA A 24 -6.39 1.12 -2.69
N ALA A 25 -6.53 0.31 -1.63
CA ALA A 25 -7.42 -0.84 -1.57
C ALA A 25 -8.04 -1.03 -0.17
N ASP A 26 -8.31 0.08 0.52
CA ASP A 26 -8.92 0.13 1.85
C ASP A 26 -10.46 0.14 1.83
N HIS A 27 -11.08 0.27 0.66
CA HIS A 27 -12.54 0.31 0.43
C HIS A 27 -13.37 -0.72 1.23
N GLY A 28 -12.83 -1.93 1.41
CA GLY A 28 -13.51 -2.99 2.14
C GLY A 28 -13.72 -2.73 3.62
N TYR A 29 -13.11 -1.67 4.20
CA TYR A 29 -13.30 -1.33 5.61
C TYR A 29 -14.77 -1.03 5.96
N PHE A 30 -15.57 -0.55 4.99
CA PHE A 30 -16.99 -0.27 5.16
C PHE A 30 -17.89 -0.85 4.06
N LEU A 31 -17.34 -1.12 2.87
CA LEU A 31 -18.10 -1.68 1.74
C LEU A 31 -18.14 -3.22 1.75
N GLY A 32 -17.35 -3.88 2.60
CA GLY A 32 -17.18 -5.33 2.55
C GLY A 32 -16.42 -5.77 1.27
N PRO A 33 -16.69 -6.97 0.73
CA PRO A 33 -16.03 -7.50 -0.47
C PRO A 33 -16.46 -6.75 -1.73
N THR A 34 -15.91 -5.55 -1.95
CA THR A 34 -16.18 -4.75 -3.16
C THR A 34 -15.58 -5.43 -4.39
N ALA A 35 -16.08 -5.06 -5.58
CA ALA A 35 -15.66 -5.67 -6.85
C ALA A 35 -14.13 -5.65 -7.01
N LYS A 36 -13.56 -6.80 -7.36
CA LYS A 36 -12.10 -7.04 -7.48
C LYS A 36 -11.32 -6.99 -6.16
N LEU A 37 -11.94 -6.79 -5.00
CA LEU A 37 -11.31 -6.87 -3.68
C LEU A 37 -11.95 -7.96 -2.81
N GLU A 38 -12.62 -8.93 -3.43
CA GLU A 38 -13.22 -10.07 -2.73
C GLU A 38 -12.15 -10.94 -2.06
N ILE A 39 -10.99 -11.06 -2.70
CA ILE A 39 -9.78 -11.71 -2.16
C ILE A 39 -8.60 -10.74 -2.35
N PRO A 40 -8.35 -9.81 -1.40
CA PRO A 40 -7.36 -8.74 -1.58
C PRO A 40 -5.98 -9.22 -2.00
N ARG A 41 -5.48 -10.31 -1.41
CA ARG A 41 -4.17 -10.91 -1.77
C ARG A 41 -4.04 -11.15 -3.27
N LYS A 42 -5.01 -11.84 -3.87
CA LYS A 42 -4.98 -12.21 -5.30
C LYS A 42 -4.96 -11.00 -6.22
N THR A 43 -5.63 -9.92 -5.82
CA THR A 43 -5.68 -8.68 -6.61
C THR A 43 -4.43 -7.83 -6.41
N LEU A 44 -3.93 -7.73 -5.17
CA LEU A 44 -2.82 -6.86 -4.82
C LEU A 44 -1.47 -7.41 -5.30
N GLU A 45 -1.18 -8.69 -5.07
CA GLU A 45 0.12 -9.32 -5.38
C GLU A 45 0.70 -8.94 -6.77
N PRO A 46 -0.03 -9.09 -7.90
CA PRO A 46 0.52 -8.75 -9.21
C PRO A 46 0.68 -7.24 -9.46
N LEU A 47 0.04 -6.39 -8.65
CA LEU A 47 0.05 -4.93 -8.80
C LEU A 47 1.13 -4.26 -7.95
N LEU A 48 1.54 -4.88 -6.83
CA LEU A 48 2.54 -4.32 -5.92
C LEU A 48 3.84 -3.88 -6.60
N PRO A 49 4.41 -4.61 -7.59
CA PRO A 49 5.64 -4.17 -8.25
C PRO A 49 5.55 -2.85 -9.02
N TYR A 50 4.33 -2.34 -9.25
CA TYR A 50 4.08 -1.10 -9.98
C TYR A 50 3.66 0.07 -9.07
N ALA A 51 3.57 -0.16 -7.75
CA ALA A 51 3.19 0.85 -6.77
C ALA A 51 4.41 1.33 -5.96
N ASP A 52 4.45 2.63 -5.68
CA ASP A 52 5.46 3.21 -4.78
C ASP A 52 5.08 3.02 -3.29
N ALA A 53 3.78 2.95 -3.00
CA ALA A 53 3.23 2.75 -1.65
C ALA A 53 1.83 2.12 -1.70
N VAL A 54 1.39 1.49 -0.62
CA VAL A 54 0.02 0.96 -0.48
C VAL A 54 -0.79 1.68 0.60
N MET A 55 -2.08 1.87 0.34
CA MET A 55 -3.05 2.35 1.32
C MET A 55 -4.12 1.29 1.54
N VAL A 56 -4.02 0.59 2.66
CA VAL A 56 -4.88 -0.54 3.02
C VAL A 56 -5.16 -0.57 4.53
N THR A 57 -6.14 -1.38 4.95
CA THR A 57 -6.41 -1.57 6.38
C THR A 57 -5.34 -2.45 7.04
N ARG A 58 -5.17 -2.31 8.36
CA ARG A 58 -4.27 -3.19 9.16
C ARG A 58 -4.58 -4.69 9.00
N GLY A 59 -5.84 -5.03 8.70
CA GLY A 59 -6.25 -6.42 8.48
C GLY A 59 -5.67 -6.95 7.17
N VAL A 60 -5.81 -6.18 6.09
CA VAL A 60 -5.25 -6.49 4.77
C VAL A 60 -3.73 -6.59 4.83
N VAL A 61 -3.04 -5.68 5.55
CA VAL A 61 -1.58 -5.77 5.75
C VAL A 61 -1.19 -7.14 6.32
N ARG A 62 -1.88 -7.60 7.37
CA ARG A 62 -1.51 -8.85 8.07
C ARG A 62 -1.88 -10.12 7.31
N THR A 63 -2.94 -10.09 6.51
CA THR A 63 -3.48 -11.31 5.87
C THR A 63 -3.14 -11.43 4.40
N SER A 64 -2.81 -10.33 3.73
CA SER A 64 -2.81 -10.25 2.27
C SER A 64 -1.54 -9.63 1.68
N LEU A 65 -0.68 -9.01 2.48
CA LEU A 65 0.64 -8.54 2.03
C LEU A 65 1.74 -9.49 2.51
N ASP A 66 2.78 -9.64 1.71
CA ASP A 66 3.99 -10.37 2.06
C ASP A 66 4.84 -9.51 3.03
N PRO A 67 5.20 -10.01 4.23
CA PRO A 67 6.07 -9.28 5.15
C PRO A 67 7.47 -8.99 4.60
N GLU A 68 7.93 -9.74 3.59
CA GLU A 68 9.21 -9.50 2.91
C GLU A 68 9.10 -8.49 1.75
N GLY A 69 7.88 -8.04 1.44
CA GLY A 69 7.60 -7.06 0.38
C GLY A 69 8.23 -5.69 0.63
N HIS A 70 8.59 -5.00 -0.45
CA HIS A 70 9.30 -3.71 -0.39
C HIS A 70 8.40 -2.47 -0.49
N VAL A 71 7.10 -2.65 -0.71
CA VAL A 71 6.14 -1.54 -0.84
C VAL A 71 5.68 -1.09 0.56
N PRO A 72 5.98 0.16 0.97
CA PRO A 72 5.64 0.69 2.29
C PRO A 72 4.13 0.91 2.50
#